data_AF-A0A6G1IWH0-F1
#
_entry.id   AF-A0A6G1IWH0-F1
#
_cell.length_a   1.000
_cell.length_b   1.000
_cell.length_c   1.000
_cell.angle_alpha   90.00
_cell.angle_beta   90.00
_cell.angle_gamma   90.00
#
_symmetry.space_group_name_H-M   'P 1'
#
loop_
_entity.id
_entity.type
_entity.pdbx_description
1 polymer ?
#
loop_
_entity_poly.entity_id
_entity_poly.type
_entity_poly.pdbx_seq_one_letter_code
_entity_poly.pdbx_strand_id
1 'polypeptide(L)'
;MASIDAIQGTVLDKLQKDPLSITTEDARRLSENFEAKDERSAKIISAVESLALAAQEIHEETPALGQGPHTSLLTIVNDLKVAVDNNPAEVTSEILKTTQGIVSKMQKAIGQTNAPHPELEVELQKEFAKIVPKVEQGTVTKEEADHLHSLEARAHGHTEKGGLTAAAQSVAAKRERALSLSDNTNAGPTANAKSIPAEQSAANKEANLKKAEATIAPKVENEPEAVTKEDAALVQSREHRAHGHVKKGSIAAEAQHFADTKPPVEAV
;
A
#
# COMPACT_ATOMS: atom_id res chain seq x y z
N MET A 1 10.60 38.48 -60.16
CA MET A 1 11.66 37.45 -60.10
C MET A 1 12.76 38.00 -59.21
N ALA A 2 12.98 37.41 -58.03
CA ALA A 2 14.18 37.73 -57.26
C ALA A 2 15.40 37.17 -58.01
N SER A 3 16.49 37.93 -58.09
CA SER A 3 17.72 37.46 -58.76
C SER A 3 18.26 36.23 -58.01
N ILE A 4 18.74 35.23 -58.74
CA ILE A 4 19.31 33.99 -58.19
C ILE A 4 20.43 34.30 -57.17
N ASP A 5 21.21 35.35 -57.41
CA ASP A 5 22.27 35.83 -56.52
C ASP A 5 21.76 36.30 -55.16
N ALA A 6 20.53 36.84 -55.10
CA ALA A 6 19.94 37.32 -53.86
C ALA A 6 19.52 36.16 -52.94
N ILE A 7 19.06 35.04 -53.52
CA ILE A 7 18.65 33.85 -52.75
C ILE A 7 19.88 33.16 -52.16
N GLN A 8 20.95 33.01 -52.95
CA GLN A 8 22.21 32.44 -52.48
C GLN A 8 22.85 33.30 -51.38
N GLY A 9 22.88 34.63 -51.57
CA GLY A 9 23.40 35.55 -50.56
C GLY A 9 22.64 35.48 -49.24
N THR A 10 21.33 35.27 -49.27
CA THR A 10 20.50 35.19 -48.06
C THR A 10 20.80 33.94 -47.25
N VAL A 11 20.93 32.76 -47.89
CA VAL A 11 21.22 31.50 -47.17
C VAL A 11 22.65 31.50 -46.62
N LEU A 12 23.61 32.04 -47.37
CA LEU A 12 25.00 32.18 -46.90
C LEU A 12 25.13 33.18 -45.73
N ASP A 13 24.38 34.28 -45.76
CA ASP A 13 24.36 35.25 -44.65
C ASP A 13 23.77 34.62 -43.38
N LYS A 14 22.70 33.82 -43.50
CA LYS A 14 22.15 33.02 -42.40
C LYS A 14 23.17 32.01 -41.87
N LEU A 15 23.84 31.25 -42.73
CA LEU A 15 24.90 30.31 -42.32
C LEU A 15 26.01 30.99 -41.52
N GLN A 16 26.37 32.22 -41.87
CA GLN A 16 27.44 32.95 -41.21
C GLN A 16 27.02 33.59 -39.88
N LYS A 17 25.79 34.11 -39.79
CA LYS A 17 25.32 34.88 -38.63
C LYS A 17 24.55 34.03 -37.62
N ASP A 18 23.65 33.18 -38.11
CA ASP A 18 22.77 32.36 -37.30
C ASP A 18 22.37 31.08 -38.05
N PRO A 19 23.20 30.03 -37.98
CA PRO A 19 22.98 28.78 -38.71
C PRO A 19 21.70 28.05 -38.29
N LEU A 20 21.17 28.32 -37.09
CA LEU A 20 19.93 27.68 -36.59
C LEU A 20 18.66 28.34 -37.15
N SER A 21 18.79 29.52 -37.77
CA SER A 21 17.68 30.20 -38.45
C SER A 21 17.36 29.63 -39.85
N ILE A 22 18.13 28.64 -40.30
CA ILE A 22 17.98 28.03 -41.62
C ILE A 22 16.81 27.05 -41.59
N THR A 23 15.83 27.28 -42.45
CA THR A 23 14.66 26.42 -42.59
C THR A 23 14.83 25.38 -43.69
N THR A 24 14.01 24.34 -43.68
CA THR A 24 13.98 23.33 -44.76
C THR A 24 13.63 23.95 -46.13
N GLU A 25 12.83 25.01 -46.14
CA GLU A 25 12.54 25.80 -47.35
C GLU A 25 13.75 26.58 -47.87
N ASP A 26 14.60 27.12 -46.98
CA ASP A 26 15.85 27.78 -47.38
C ASP A 26 16.83 26.77 -48.02
N ALA A 27 16.96 25.58 -47.43
CA ALA A 27 17.79 24.51 -47.96
C ALA A 27 17.30 24.00 -49.32
N ARG A 28 15.98 23.82 -49.46
CA ARG A 28 15.35 23.44 -50.74
C ARG A 28 15.56 24.49 -51.83
N ARG A 29 15.42 25.78 -51.50
CA ARG A 29 15.69 26.85 -52.48
C ARG A 29 17.15 26.89 -52.89
N LEU A 30 18.07 26.59 -51.98
CA LEU A 30 19.49 26.49 -52.31
C LEU A 30 19.75 25.35 -53.28
N SER A 31 19.18 24.16 -53.06
CA SER A 31 19.37 23.00 -53.94
C SER A 31 18.68 23.14 -55.30
N GLU A 32 17.51 23.78 -55.38
CA GLU A 32 16.83 24.05 -56.65
C GLU A 32 17.55 25.08 -57.53
N ASN A 33 18.27 26.04 -56.92
CA ASN A 33 18.92 27.14 -57.64
C ASN A 33 20.43 26.99 -57.79
N PHE A 34 21.04 25.96 -57.19
CA PHE A 34 22.47 25.69 -57.29
C PHE A 34 22.73 24.32 -57.91
N GLU A 35 23.19 24.30 -59.16
CA GLU A 35 23.64 23.09 -59.81
C GLU A 35 25.04 22.72 -59.26
N ALA A 36 25.13 21.62 -58.52
CA ALA A 36 26.38 21.15 -57.94
C ALA A 36 27.33 20.65 -59.04
N LYS A 37 28.22 21.53 -59.51
CA LYS A 37 29.22 21.21 -60.55
C LYS A 37 30.45 20.47 -60.00
N ASP A 38 30.64 20.51 -58.69
CA ASP A 38 31.79 19.96 -57.99
C ASP A 38 31.39 19.31 -56.65
N GLU A 39 32.19 18.34 -56.21
CA GLU A 39 31.93 17.53 -55.00
C GLU A 39 31.83 18.40 -53.74
N ARG A 40 32.60 19.49 -53.68
CA ARG A 40 32.58 20.41 -52.53
C ARG A 40 31.24 21.12 -52.43
N SER A 41 30.70 21.60 -53.54
CA SER A 41 29.37 22.22 -53.56
C SER A 41 28.25 21.24 -53.19
N ALA A 42 28.33 19.99 -53.64
CA ALA A 42 27.39 18.95 -53.25
C ALA A 42 27.41 18.67 -51.73
N LYS A 43 28.60 18.62 -51.12
CA LYS A 43 28.76 18.47 -49.67
C LYS A 43 28.18 19.63 -48.88
N ILE A 44 28.34 20.86 -49.39
CA ILE A 44 27.77 22.05 -48.74
C ILE A 44 26.24 21.99 -48.78
N ILE A 45 25.63 21.68 -49.92
CA ILE A 45 24.17 21.55 -50.04
C ILE A 45 23.64 20.49 -49.07
N SER A 46 24.27 19.31 -49.03
CA SER A 46 23.89 18.23 -48.12
C SER A 46 24.04 18.60 -46.64
N ALA A 47 25.10 19.35 -46.29
CA ALA A 47 25.29 19.85 -44.93
C ALA A 47 24.22 20.89 -44.54
N VAL A 48 23.82 21.76 -45.47
CA VAL A 48 22.75 22.76 -45.24
C VAL A 48 21.40 22.09 -45.08
N GLU A 49 21.09 21.06 -45.87
CA GLU A 49 19.88 20.25 -45.72
C GLU A 49 19.84 19.51 -44.38
N SER A 50 20.96 18.91 -43.98
CA SER A 50 21.09 18.23 -42.68
C SER A 50 20.91 19.20 -41.51
N LEU A 51 21.49 20.40 -41.62
CA LEU A 51 21.37 21.45 -40.62
C LEU A 51 19.95 21.98 -40.51
N ALA A 52 19.25 22.16 -41.64
CA ALA A 52 17.86 22.60 -41.67
C ALA A 52 16.91 21.59 -41.00
N LEU A 53 17.16 20.29 -41.21
CA LEU A 53 16.40 19.21 -40.55
C LEU A 53 16.64 19.21 -39.03
N ALA A 54 17.89 19.33 -38.60
CA ALA A 54 18.23 19.41 -37.18
C ALA A 54 17.66 20.69 -36.52
N ALA A 55 17.68 21.82 -37.22
CA ALA A 55 17.09 23.07 -36.74
C ALA A 55 15.56 22.97 -36.60
N GLN A 56 14.89 22.25 -37.49
CA GLN A 56 13.45 21.97 -37.38
C GLN A 56 13.14 21.10 -36.17
N GLU A 57 13.93 20.06 -35.90
CA GLU A 57 13.77 19.19 -34.71
C GLU A 57 13.89 20.00 -33.40
N ILE A 58 14.80 20.98 -33.36
CA ILE A 58 14.98 21.87 -32.21
C ILE A 58 13.83 22.89 -32.06
N HIS A 59 13.27 23.38 -33.16
CA HIS A 59 12.17 24.36 -33.14
C HIS A 59 10.77 23.73 -33.02
N GLU A 60 10.62 22.44 -33.34
CA GLU A 60 9.39 21.68 -33.10
C GLU A 60 9.20 21.29 -31.61
N GLU A 61 10.17 21.57 -30.74
CA GLU A 61 10.00 21.51 -29.27
C GLU A 61 9.18 22.69 -28.71
N THR A 62 8.04 23.01 -29.33
CA THR A 62 6.91 23.56 -28.59
C THR A 62 5.93 22.40 -28.36
N PRO A 63 6.11 21.60 -27.30
CA PRO A 63 5.31 20.38 -27.13
C PRO A 63 3.84 20.75 -26.96
N ALA A 64 3.03 20.30 -27.90
CA ALA A 64 1.58 20.23 -27.72
C ALA A 64 1.28 19.37 -26.48
N LEU A 65 0.44 19.89 -25.59
CA LEU A 65 -0.04 19.17 -24.40
C LEU A 65 -0.54 17.76 -24.80
N GLY A 66 0.21 16.73 -24.43
CA GLY A 66 -0.31 15.36 -24.41
C GLY A 66 0.60 14.25 -24.88
N GLN A 67 1.70 14.53 -25.58
CA GLN A 67 2.70 13.51 -25.93
C GLN A 67 4.11 14.06 -25.75
N GLY A 68 4.65 13.91 -24.53
CA GLY A 68 6.01 14.31 -24.24
C GLY A 68 7.02 13.21 -24.61
N PRO A 69 8.26 13.58 -25.00
CA PRO A 69 9.40 12.68 -24.88
C PRO A 69 9.46 12.19 -23.44
N HIS A 70 9.84 10.93 -23.22
CA HIS A 70 9.94 10.35 -21.89
C HIS A 70 11.09 11.00 -21.09
N THR A 71 10.93 12.27 -20.69
CA THR A 71 11.78 12.87 -19.67
C THR A 71 11.59 12.02 -18.43
N SER A 72 12.69 11.44 -17.95
CA SER A 72 12.66 10.62 -16.75
C SER A 72 12.04 11.43 -15.63
N LEU A 73 11.13 10.82 -14.86
CA LEU A 73 10.52 11.44 -13.69
C LEU A 73 11.56 12.01 -12.73
N LEU A 74 12.74 11.38 -12.68
CA LEU A 74 13.90 11.85 -11.92
C LEU A 74 14.41 13.23 -12.41
N THR A 75 14.44 13.46 -13.72
CA THR A 75 14.84 14.74 -14.31
C THR A 75 13.87 15.85 -13.90
N ILE A 76 12.56 15.60 -14.03
CA ILE A 76 11.52 16.55 -13.63
C ILE A 76 11.65 16.90 -12.13
N VAL A 77 11.91 15.90 -11.28
CA VAL A 77 12.09 16.11 -9.84
C VAL A 77 13.35 16.94 -9.54
N ASN A 78 14.45 16.69 -10.25
CA ASN A 78 15.68 17.47 -10.08
C ASN A 78 15.51 18.92 -10.55
N ASP A 79 14.83 19.14 -11.68
CA ASP A 79 14.57 20.48 -12.21
C ASP A 79 13.68 21.27 -11.25
N LEU A 80 12.62 20.63 -10.72
CA LEU A 80 11.76 21.22 -9.71
C LEU A 80 12.55 21.58 -8.44
N LYS A 81 13.45 20.71 -8.00
CA LYS A 81 14.33 20.98 -6.85
C LYS A 81 15.20 22.21 -7.11
N VAL A 82 15.87 22.28 -8.25
CA VAL A 82 16.73 23.42 -8.62
C VAL A 82 15.92 24.71 -8.69
N ALA A 83 14.70 24.68 -9.24
CA ALA A 83 13.81 25.84 -9.28
C ALA A 83 13.42 26.33 -7.87
N VAL A 84 13.07 25.41 -6.97
CA VAL A 84 12.72 25.73 -5.57
C VAL A 84 13.94 26.28 -4.81
N ASP A 85 15.13 25.70 -5.00
CA ASP A 85 16.36 26.16 -4.36
C ASP A 85 16.75 27.58 -4.82
N ASN A 86 16.50 27.91 -6.09
CA ASN A 86 16.80 29.23 -6.65
C ASN A 86 15.76 30.30 -6.29
N ASN A 87 14.47 29.94 -6.21
CA ASN A 87 13.37 30.87 -5.95
C ASN A 87 12.39 30.33 -4.88
N PRO A 88 12.78 30.25 -3.60
CA PRO A 88 11.93 29.70 -2.55
C PRO A 88 10.68 30.56 -2.27
N ALA A 89 10.72 31.86 -2.58
CA ALA A 89 9.61 32.79 -2.37
C ALA A 89 8.41 32.55 -3.30
N GLU A 90 8.62 31.82 -4.41
CA GLU A 90 7.55 31.49 -5.37
C GLU A 90 6.79 30.20 -4.98
N VAL A 91 7.23 29.50 -3.92
CA VAL A 91 6.56 28.29 -3.44
C VAL A 91 5.27 28.65 -2.70
N THR A 92 4.15 28.55 -3.41
CA THR A 92 2.81 28.77 -2.84
C THR A 92 2.25 27.47 -2.24
N SER A 93 1.21 27.61 -1.41
CA SER A 93 0.50 26.45 -0.84
C SER A 93 -0.19 25.58 -1.90
N GLU A 94 -0.59 26.16 -3.03
CA GLU A 94 -1.17 25.42 -4.17
C GLU A 94 -0.13 24.54 -4.88
N ILE A 95 1.09 25.06 -5.06
CA ILE A 95 2.22 24.31 -5.61
C ILE A 95 2.54 23.12 -4.69
N LEU A 96 2.63 23.35 -3.38
CA LEU A 96 2.87 22.28 -2.40
C LEU A 96 1.78 21.20 -2.44
N LYS A 97 0.50 21.59 -2.48
CA LYS A 97 -0.62 20.64 -2.60
C LYS A 97 -0.55 19.81 -3.87
N THR A 98 -0.24 20.45 -4.99
CA THR A 98 -0.11 19.78 -6.30
C THR A 98 1.05 18.78 -6.27
N THR A 99 2.21 19.21 -5.79
CA THR A 99 3.40 18.34 -5.65
C THR A 99 3.11 17.15 -4.73
N GLN A 100 2.46 17.39 -3.59
CA GLN A 100 2.03 16.32 -2.70
C GLN A 100 1.09 15.33 -3.39
N GLY A 101 0.10 15.80 -4.15
CA GLY A 101 -0.79 14.95 -4.92
C GLY A 101 -0.07 14.08 -5.96
N ILE A 102 0.97 14.61 -6.60
CA ILE A 102 1.84 13.85 -7.52
C ILE A 102 2.61 12.78 -6.75
N VAL A 103 3.25 13.14 -5.63
CA VAL A 103 4.00 12.21 -4.78
C VAL A 103 3.08 11.08 -4.27
N SER A 104 1.85 11.38 -3.86
CA SER A 104 0.88 10.38 -3.44
C SER A 104 0.52 9.40 -4.57
N LYS A 105 0.37 9.89 -5.82
CA LYS A 105 0.14 9.00 -6.98
C LYS A 105 1.36 8.11 -7.25
N MET A 106 2.57 8.66 -7.14
CA MET A 106 3.81 7.90 -7.29
C MET A 106 3.93 6.83 -6.21
N GLN A 107 3.68 7.18 -4.96
CA GLN A 107 3.68 6.26 -3.82
C GLN A 107 2.67 5.13 -4.01
N LYS A 108 1.46 5.45 -4.49
CA LYS A 108 0.46 4.42 -4.83
C LYS A 108 0.93 3.49 -5.94
N ALA A 109 1.62 4.01 -6.96
CA ALA A 109 2.15 3.20 -8.07
C ALA A 109 3.25 2.24 -7.62
N ILE A 110 4.02 2.57 -6.59
CA ILE A 110 5.04 1.69 -6.00
C ILE A 110 4.51 0.81 -4.85
N GLY A 111 3.19 0.80 -4.61
CA GLY A 111 2.57 0.02 -3.54
C GLY A 111 2.72 0.61 -2.13
N GLN A 112 3.20 1.85 -2.01
CA GLN A 112 3.24 2.61 -0.76
C GLN A 112 1.92 3.39 -0.59
N THR A 113 0.82 2.70 -0.32
CA THR A 113 -0.53 3.32 -0.23
C THR A 113 -0.78 4.14 1.03
N ASN A 114 0.16 4.14 1.97
CA ASN A 114 -0.02 4.72 3.32
C ASN A 114 0.99 5.83 3.58
N ALA A 115 1.16 6.75 2.62
CA ALA A 115 1.99 7.91 2.85
C ALA A 115 1.29 8.89 3.82
N PRO A 116 2.00 9.41 4.82
CA PRO A 116 1.42 10.29 5.82
C PRO A 116 0.85 11.56 5.17
N HIS A 117 -0.39 11.91 5.51
CA HIS A 117 -1.07 13.12 5.05
C HIS A 117 -1.02 14.20 6.15
N PRO A 118 -0.04 15.13 6.13
CA PRO A 118 0.11 16.15 7.17
C PRO A 118 -1.10 17.11 7.27
N GLU A 119 -1.91 17.24 6.22
CA GLU A 119 -3.13 18.05 6.28
C GLU A 119 -4.20 17.46 7.22
N LEU A 120 -4.19 16.14 7.44
CA LEU A 120 -5.12 15.47 8.35
C LEU A 120 -4.68 15.54 9.81
N GLU A 121 -3.45 15.99 10.09
CA GLU A 121 -2.90 16.10 11.45
C GLU A 121 -3.73 17.07 12.32
N VAL A 122 -4.18 18.18 11.72
CA VAL A 122 -4.98 19.19 12.43
C VAL A 122 -6.36 18.62 12.81
N GLU A 123 -6.96 17.83 11.93
CA GLU A 123 -8.22 17.14 12.19
C GLU A 123 -8.03 16.04 13.24
N LEU A 124 -6.94 15.28 13.15
CA LEU A 124 -6.58 14.24 14.11
C LEU A 124 -6.38 14.81 15.52
N GLN A 125 -5.65 15.91 15.67
CA GLN A 125 -5.46 16.58 16.96
C GLN A 125 -6.78 17.08 17.56
N LYS A 126 -7.68 17.60 16.72
CA LYS A 126 -9.01 18.04 17.15
C LYS A 126 -9.86 16.87 17.64
N GLU A 127 -9.82 15.73 16.96
CA GLU A 127 -10.51 14.51 17.39
C GLU A 127 -9.87 13.91 18.65
N PHE A 128 -8.54 13.91 18.77
CA PHE A 128 -7.85 13.53 20.00
C PHE A 128 -8.34 14.36 21.19
N ALA A 129 -8.43 15.68 21.07
CA ALA A 129 -8.93 16.54 22.14
C ALA A 129 -10.36 16.19 22.59
N LYS A 130 -11.22 15.71 21.70
CA LYS A 130 -12.59 15.26 22.03
C LYS A 130 -12.61 13.86 22.67
N ILE A 131 -11.72 12.97 22.24
CA ILE A 131 -11.71 11.56 22.65
C ILE A 131 -10.97 11.35 23.98
N VAL A 132 -9.92 12.12 24.29
CA VAL A 132 -9.18 12.05 25.56
C VAL A 132 -10.10 11.96 26.78
N PRO A 133 -11.03 12.90 27.02
CA PRO A 133 -11.90 12.83 28.20
C PRO A 133 -12.86 11.63 28.18
N LYS A 134 -13.28 11.16 26.99
CA LYS A 134 -14.17 10.00 26.86
C LYS A 134 -13.45 8.68 27.14
N VAL A 135 -12.17 8.58 26.78
CA VAL A 135 -11.32 7.43 27.11
C VAL A 135 -11.18 7.31 28.63
N GLU A 136 -10.87 8.42 29.32
CA GLU A 136 -10.74 8.46 30.78
C GLU A 136 -12.05 8.09 31.49
N GLN A 137 -13.18 8.57 30.97
CA GLN A 137 -14.52 8.26 31.50
C GLN A 137 -15.02 6.86 31.12
N GLY A 138 -14.37 6.18 30.18
CA GLY A 138 -14.85 4.89 29.67
C GLY A 138 -16.09 4.98 28.77
N THR A 139 -16.40 6.15 28.22
CA THR A 139 -17.65 6.46 27.50
C THR A 139 -17.50 6.50 25.98
N VAL A 140 -16.34 6.11 25.44
CA VAL A 140 -16.08 6.03 24.00
C VAL A 140 -17.05 5.06 23.31
N THR A 141 -17.60 5.45 22.17
CA THR A 141 -18.40 4.55 21.31
C THR A 141 -17.54 3.86 20.26
N LYS A 142 -18.05 2.78 19.64
CA LYS A 142 -17.31 2.06 18.60
C LYS A 142 -17.06 2.94 17.38
N GLU A 143 -18.07 3.71 16.98
CA GLU A 143 -17.99 4.61 15.83
C GLU A 143 -16.91 5.67 16.03
N GLU A 144 -16.80 6.21 17.26
CA GLU A 144 -15.77 7.16 17.64
C GLU A 144 -14.36 6.54 17.58
N ALA A 145 -14.20 5.32 18.10
CA ALA A 145 -12.93 4.60 18.08
C ALA A 145 -12.50 4.22 16.64
N ASP A 146 -13.43 3.77 15.81
CA ASP A 146 -13.19 3.41 14.41
C ASP A 146 -12.89 4.65 13.55
N HIS A 147 -13.59 5.76 13.80
CA HIS A 147 -13.32 7.04 13.14
C HIS A 147 -11.91 7.54 13.46
N LEU A 148 -11.53 7.50 14.75
CA LEU A 148 -10.19 7.91 15.18
C LEU A 148 -9.09 7.02 14.60
N HIS A 149 -9.32 5.70 14.55
CA HIS A 149 -8.42 4.75 13.92
C HIS A 149 -8.22 5.02 12.42
N SER A 150 -9.31 5.31 11.71
CA SER A 150 -9.26 5.67 10.29
C SER A 150 -8.50 6.97 10.04
N LEU A 151 -8.65 7.97 10.92
CA LEU A 151 -7.91 9.23 10.81
C LEU A 151 -6.43 9.04 11.09
N GLU A 152 -6.07 8.36 12.17
CA GLU A 152 -4.66 8.12 12.53
C GLU A 152 -3.95 7.27 11.46
N ALA A 153 -4.61 6.20 10.98
CA ALA A 153 -4.05 5.36 9.91
C ALA A 153 -3.84 6.14 8.60
N ARG A 154 -4.67 7.15 8.30
CA ARG A 154 -4.49 8.02 7.13
C ARG A 154 -3.42 9.11 7.37
N ALA A 155 -3.31 9.62 8.58
CA ALA A 155 -2.35 10.66 8.94
C ALA A 155 -0.92 10.11 9.06
N HIS A 156 -0.74 8.95 9.71
CA HIS A 156 0.57 8.38 10.03
C HIS A 156 0.87 7.07 9.29
N GLY A 157 -0.11 6.47 8.61
CA GLY A 157 0.06 5.18 7.93
C GLY A 157 0.04 3.96 8.86
N HIS A 158 0.03 4.17 10.18
CA HIS A 158 -0.07 3.14 11.21
C HIS A 158 -0.75 3.72 12.46
N THR A 159 -1.17 2.84 13.37
CA THR A 159 -1.60 3.26 14.71
C THR A 159 -0.54 2.99 15.74
N GLU A 160 -0.32 3.94 16.64
CA GLU A 160 0.66 3.79 17.69
C GLU A 160 0.21 2.77 18.73
N LYS A 161 1.06 1.78 19.00
CA LYS A 161 0.75 0.75 20.00
C LYS A 161 0.74 1.37 21.39
N GLY A 162 -0.43 1.39 22.03
CA GLY A 162 -0.62 2.02 23.33
C GLY A 162 -0.92 3.53 23.25
N GLY A 163 -1.04 4.09 22.04
CA GLY A 163 -1.51 5.45 21.83
C GLY A 163 -3.00 5.61 22.14
N LEU A 164 -3.50 6.84 22.01
CA LEU A 164 -4.88 7.19 22.37
C LEU A 164 -5.91 6.38 21.60
N THR A 165 -5.69 6.13 20.31
CA THR A 165 -6.58 5.30 19.47
C THR A 165 -6.66 3.86 19.96
N ALA A 166 -5.53 3.26 20.36
CA ALA A 166 -5.52 1.91 20.91
C ALA A 166 -6.30 1.86 22.24
N ALA A 167 -6.18 2.92 23.07
CA ALA A 167 -6.96 3.05 24.30
C ALA A 167 -8.47 3.22 24.01
N ALA A 168 -8.82 4.06 23.04
CA ALA A 168 -10.20 4.29 22.59
C ALA A 168 -10.86 2.99 22.09
N GLN A 169 -10.16 2.22 21.25
CA GLN A 169 -10.63 0.90 20.79
C GLN A 169 -10.79 -0.09 21.95
N SER A 170 -9.86 -0.08 22.91
CA SER A 170 -9.96 -0.94 24.10
C SER A 170 -11.17 -0.60 24.97
N VAL A 171 -11.41 0.69 25.20
CA VAL A 171 -12.57 1.19 25.97
C VAL A 171 -13.88 0.84 25.26
N ALA A 172 -13.98 1.13 23.96
CA ALA A 172 -15.16 0.80 23.17
C ALA A 172 -15.46 -0.71 23.20
N ALA A 173 -14.44 -1.56 22.98
CA ALA A 173 -14.59 -3.00 23.03
C ALA A 173 -14.98 -3.52 24.43
N LYS A 174 -14.43 -2.92 25.50
CA LYS A 174 -14.80 -3.26 26.88
C LYS A 174 -16.26 -2.90 27.17
N ARG A 175 -16.71 -1.74 26.68
CA ARG A 175 -18.09 -1.27 26.82
C ARG A 175 -19.06 -2.15 26.05
N GLU A 176 -18.75 -2.50 24.80
CA GLU A 176 -19.55 -3.45 24.01
C GLU A 176 -19.70 -4.78 24.75
N ARG A 177 -18.61 -5.34 25.29
CA ARG A 177 -18.69 -6.58 26.09
C ARG A 177 -19.57 -6.41 27.33
N ALA A 178 -19.48 -5.29 28.05
CA ALA A 178 -20.31 -5.05 29.22
C ALA A 178 -21.80 -4.99 28.85
N LEU A 179 -22.14 -4.34 27.74
CA LEU A 179 -23.52 -4.26 27.22
C LEU A 179 -24.01 -5.62 26.70
N SER A 180 -23.15 -6.40 26.03
CA SER A 180 -23.48 -7.76 25.60
C SER A 180 -23.51 -8.78 26.74
N LEU A 181 -22.97 -8.46 27.93
CA LEU A 181 -23.10 -9.31 29.11
C LEU A 181 -24.39 -9.00 29.91
N SER A 182 -24.97 -7.80 29.77
CA SER A 182 -26.32 -7.53 30.25
C SER A 182 -27.41 -8.14 29.37
N ASP A 183 -27.09 -8.48 28.13
CA ASP A 183 -27.93 -9.14 27.14
C ASP A 183 -27.26 -10.43 26.65
N ASN A 184 -27.23 -11.51 27.45
CA ASN A 184 -27.09 -12.86 26.88
C ASN A 184 -27.37 -14.01 27.86
N THR A 185 -28.61 -14.49 27.77
CA THR A 185 -28.84 -15.88 27.35
C THR A 185 -28.21 -16.11 25.95
N ASN A 186 -27.19 -16.97 25.87
CA ASN A 186 -26.69 -17.66 24.67
C ASN A 186 -26.16 -16.84 23.46
N ALA A 187 -24.84 -16.59 23.42
CA ALA A 187 -24.05 -16.67 22.17
C ALA A 187 -22.56 -16.87 22.48
N GLY A 188 -21.95 -17.93 21.91
CA GLY A 188 -20.57 -18.34 22.16
C GLY A 188 -19.51 -17.43 21.51
N PRO A 189 -18.26 -17.43 22.01
CA PRO A 189 -17.26 -16.48 21.53
C PRO A 189 -16.58 -16.99 20.25
N THR A 190 -16.74 -16.19 19.19
CA THR A 190 -15.93 -16.25 17.97
C THR A 190 -14.50 -15.81 18.24
N ALA A 191 -13.59 -16.49 17.57
CA ALA A 191 -12.15 -16.43 17.77
C ALA A 191 -11.54 -15.10 17.29
N ASN A 192 -10.96 -14.32 18.20
CA ASN A 192 -9.75 -13.55 17.91
C ASN A 192 -9.04 -13.15 19.22
N ALA A 193 -8.10 -13.99 19.67
CA ALA A 193 -7.33 -13.74 20.89
C ALA A 193 -5.83 -13.70 20.55
N LYS A 194 -5.32 -12.50 20.27
CA LYS A 194 -3.90 -12.18 20.43
C LYS A 194 -3.71 -11.62 21.84
N SER A 195 -2.77 -12.24 22.55
CA SER A 195 -2.32 -12.01 23.94
C SER A 195 -3.35 -12.23 25.05
N ILE A 196 -3.58 -13.50 25.39
CA ILE A 196 -4.00 -13.91 26.73
C ILE A 196 -2.72 -14.12 27.58
N PRO A 197 -2.61 -13.59 28.81
CA PRO A 197 -1.49 -13.86 29.71
C PRO A 197 -1.26 -15.37 29.83
N ALA A 198 -0.01 -15.83 29.85
CA ALA A 198 0.33 -17.25 29.79
C ALA A 198 -0.41 -18.11 30.85
N GLU A 199 -0.67 -17.56 32.03
CA GLU A 199 -1.48 -18.19 33.08
C GLU A 199 -2.95 -18.41 32.68
N GLN A 200 -3.60 -17.43 32.03
CA GLN A 200 -4.98 -17.58 31.59
C GLN A 200 -5.08 -18.50 30.36
N SER A 201 -4.01 -18.64 29.57
CA SER A 201 -3.91 -19.68 28.53
C SER A 201 -3.82 -21.09 29.13
N ALA A 202 -3.03 -21.28 30.20
CA ALA A 202 -2.92 -22.57 30.89
C ALA A 202 -4.25 -22.97 31.56
N ALA A 203 -4.89 -22.04 32.28
CA ALA A 203 -6.20 -22.29 32.90
C ALA A 203 -7.28 -22.62 31.85
N ASN A 204 -7.29 -21.93 30.71
CA ASN A 204 -8.22 -22.22 29.62
C ASN A 204 -7.94 -23.59 28.96
N LYS A 205 -6.68 -23.98 28.81
CA LYS A 205 -6.32 -25.31 28.27
C LYS A 205 -6.79 -26.42 29.21
N GLU A 206 -6.58 -26.24 30.52
CA GLU A 206 -7.01 -27.19 31.56
C GLU A 206 -8.53 -27.29 31.62
N ALA A 207 -9.26 -26.18 31.58
CA ALA A 207 -10.72 -26.17 31.56
C ALA A 207 -11.29 -26.88 30.32
N ASN A 208 -10.66 -26.67 29.16
CA ASN A 208 -11.05 -27.36 27.92
C ASN A 208 -10.77 -28.86 27.98
N LEU A 209 -9.66 -29.28 28.61
CA LEU A 209 -9.37 -30.70 28.85
C LEU A 209 -10.42 -31.32 29.77
N LYS A 210 -10.68 -30.72 30.94
CA LYS A 210 -11.69 -31.22 31.89
C LYS A 210 -13.08 -31.33 31.28
N LYS A 211 -13.47 -30.42 30.40
CA LYS A 211 -14.76 -30.48 29.70
C LYS A 211 -14.82 -31.66 28.71
N ALA A 212 -13.73 -31.89 27.96
CA ALA A 212 -13.64 -33.03 27.06
C ALA A 212 -13.64 -34.36 27.84
N GLU A 213 -12.88 -34.44 28.94
CA GLU A 213 -12.88 -35.58 29.86
C GLU A 213 -14.27 -35.82 30.44
N ALA A 214 -14.97 -34.79 30.95
CA ALA A 214 -16.32 -34.95 31.49
C ALA A 214 -17.35 -35.47 30.47
N THR A 215 -17.10 -35.24 29.18
CA THR A 215 -17.97 -35.72 28.10
C THR A 215 -17.69 -37.19 27.76
N ILE A 216 -16.45 -37.64 27.93
CA ILE A 216 -15.98 -38.95 27.47
C ILE A 216 -15.77 -39.96 28.60
N ALA A 217 -15.44 -39.50 29.81
CA ALA A 217 -15.39 -40.31 31.02
C ALA A 217 -16.62 -41.20 31.24
N PRO A 218 -17.87 -40.70 31.16
CA PRO A 218 -19.03 -41.57 31.33
C PRO A 218 -19.16 -42.62 30.22
N LYS A 219 -18.69 -42.33 29.01
CA LYS A 219 -18.66 -43.29 27.90
C LYS A 219 -17.58 -44.34 28.12
N VAL A 220 -16.37 -43.94 28.51
CA VAL A 220 -15.27 -44.86 28.80
C VAL A 220 -15.60 -45.81 29.97
N GLU A 221 -16.28 -45.30 30.99
CA GLU A 221 -16.64 -46.07 32.20
C GLU A 221 -17.86 -46.98 32.00
N ASN A 222 -18.93 -46.50 31.36
CA ASN A 222 -20.21 -47.23 31.30
C ASN A 222 -20.49 -47.87 29.94
N GLU A 223 -19.95 -47.31 28.86
CA GLU A 223 -20.25 -47.73 27.48
C GLU A 223 -18.99 -47.65 26.61
N PRO A 224 -17.93 -48.43 26.90
CA PRO A 224 -16.65 -48.33 26.18
C PRO A 224 -16.80 -48.60 24.68
N GLU A 225 -17.82 -49.37 24.30
CA GLU A 225 -18.21 -49.63 22.91
C GLU A 225 -18.82 -48.41 22.19
N ALA A 226 -19.23 -47.35 22.91
CA ALA A 226 -19.73 -46.11 22.32
C ALA A 226 -18.61 -45.10 21.98
N VAL A 227 -17.38 -45.34 22.46
CA VAL A 227 -16.24 -44.44 22.23
C VAL A 227 -15.80 -44.52 20.76
N THR A 228 -15.84 -43.39 20.04
CA THR A 228 -15.40 -43.32 18.63
C THR A 228 -13.97 -42.82 18.49
N LYS A 229 -13.40 -42.92 17.29
CA LYS A 229 -12.07 -42.36 16.98
C LYS A 229 -12.05 -40.84 17.12
N GLU A 230 -13.16 -40.18 16.82
CA GLU A 230 -13.32 -38.74 16.98
C GLU A 230 -13.33 -38.34 18.47
N ASP A 231 -14.00 -39.13 19.32
CA ASP A 231 -13.98 -38.93 20.77
C ASP A 231 -12.55 -39.08 21.32
N ALA A 232 -11.84 -40.14 20.93
CA ALA A 232 -10.44 -40.36 21.34
C ALA A 232 -9.50 -39.23 20.86
N ALA A 233 -9.60 -38.85 19.58
CA ALA A 233 -8.80 -37.77 19.00
C ALA A 233 -9.08 -36.41 19.67
N LEU A 234 -10.34 -36.16 20.06
CA LEU A 234 -10.73 -34.93 20.75
C LEU A 234 -10.00 -34.82 22.10
N VAL A 235 -10.08 -35.84 22.96
CA VAL A 235 -9.45 -35.77 24.30
C VAL A 235 -7.93 -35.76 24.19
N GLN A 236 -7.35 -36.59 23.31
CA GLN A 236 -5.90 -36.58 23.09
C GLN A 236 -5.38 -35.21 22.65
N SER A 237 -6.09 -34.55 21.73
CA SER A 237 -5.70 -33.22 21.27
C SER A 237 -5.78 -32.18 22.39
N ARG A 238 -6.74 -32.30 23.31
CA ARG A 238 -6.87 -31.39 24.46
C ARG A 238 -5.82 -31.66 25.52
N GLU A 239 -5.52 -32.93 25.80
CA GLU A 239 -4.50 -33.33 26.77
C GLU A 239 -3.10 -32.92 26.30
N HIS A 240 -2.78 -33.17 25.03
CA HIS A 240 -1.52 -32.73 24.43
C HIS A 240 -1.38 -31.19 24.45
N ARG A 241 -2.48 -30.43 24.29
CA ARG A 241 -2.43 -28.96 24.39
C ARG A 241 -2.25 -28.45 25.81
N ALA A 242 -2.80 -29.16 26.81
CA ALA A 242 -2.73 -28.80 28.21
C ALA A 242 -1.41 -29.21 28.87
N HIS A 243 -0.92 -30.41 28.58
CA HIS A 243 0.24 -31.02 29.25
C HIS A 243 1.43 -31.29 28.34
N GLY A 244 1.30 -31.09 27.02
CA GLY A 244 2.36 -31.33 26.04
C GLY A 244 2.58 -32.81 25.67
N HIS A 245 1.87 -33.72 26.33
CA HIS A 245 1.91 -35.16 26.09
C HIS A 245 0.62 -35.80 26.60
N VAL A 246 0.32 -37.00 26.12
CA VAL A 246 -0.76 -37.84 26.65
C VAL A 246 -0.18 -38.75 27.74
N LYS A 247 -0.73 -38.70 28.95
CA LYS A 247 -0.26 -39.55 30.05
C LYS A 247 -0.76 -40.97 29.86
N LYS A 248 0.11 -41.95 30.12
CA LYS A 248 -0.31 -43.36 30.15
C LYS A 248 -1.33 -43.57 31.27
N GLY A 249 -2.44 -44.23 30.97
CA GLY A 249 -3.56 -44.42 31.91
C GLY A 249 -4.43 -43.18 32.11
N SER A 250 -4.31 -42.14 31.27
CA SER A 250 -5.31 -41.07 31.22
C SER A 250 -6.56 -41.52 30.48
N ILE A 251 -7.66 -40.79 30.68
CA ILE A 251 -8.92 -40.99 29.93
C ILE A 251 -8.67 -40.90 28.41
N ALA A 252 -7.71 -40.09 27.95
CA ALA A 252 -7.37 -40.02 26.52
C ALA A 252 -6.65 -41.27 26.00
N ALA A 253 -5.79 -41.88 26.82
CA ALA A 253 -5.12 -43.13 26.49
C ALA A 253 -6.13 -44.30 26.49
N GLU A 254 -7.05 -44.33 27.44
CA GLU A 254 -8.12 -45.33 27.51
C GLU A 254 -9.12 -45.18 26.36
N ALA A 255 -9.55 -43.95 26.06
CA ALA A 255 -10.46 -43.69 24.94
C ALA A 255 -9.86 -44.14 23.60
N GLN A 256 -8.55 -43.92 23.38
CA GLN A 256 -7.86 -44.39 22.19
C GLN A 256 -7.79 -45.92 22.13
N HIS A 257 -7.49 -46.57 23.24
CA HIS A 257 -7.47 -48.03 23.32
C HIS A 257 -8.84 -48.62 22.92
N PHE A 258 -9.93 -48.08 23.45
CA PHE A 258 -11.29 -48.52 23.10
C PHE A 258 -11.67 -48.21 21.64
N ALA A 259 -11.25 -47.07 21.12
CA ALA A 259 -11.48 -46.70 19.73
C ALA A 259 -10.71 -47.59 18.73
N ASP A 260 -9.51 -48.06 19.08
CA ASP A 260 -8.68 -48.93 18.25
C ASP A 260 -9.11 -50.40 18.31
N THR A 261 -9.76 -50.83 19.40
CA THR A 261 -10.34 -52.18 19.51
C THR A 261 -11.60 -52.38 18.66
N LYS A 262 -12.14 -51.34 18.01
CA LYS A 262 -13.25 -51.47 17.08
C LYS A 262 -12.77 -51.91 15.69
N PRO A 263 -13.36 -52.97 15.09
CA PRO A 263 -13.12 -53.27 13.69
C PRO A 263 -13.63 -52.12 12.81
N PRO A 264 -12.98 -51.83 11.67
CA PRO A 264 -13.43 -50.78 10.76
C PRO A 264 -14.84 -51.11 10.30
N VAL A 265 -15.77 -50.17 10.53
CA VAL A 265 -17.13 -50.24 9.98
C VAL A 265 -16.97 -50.14 8.46
N GLU A 266 -17.25 -51.23 7.75
CA GLU A 266 -17.30 -51.25 6.30
C GLU A 266 -18.29 -50.19 5.83
N ALA A 267 -17.81 -49.28 4.97
CA ALA A 267 -18.63 -48.28 4.31
C ALA A 267 -19.65 -49.01 3.40
N VAL A 268 -20.92 -48.94 3.77
CA VAL A 268 -22.06 -49.29 2.90
C VAL A 268 -22.45 -48.07 2.08
#